data_AF-A0A367XWG5-F1
#
_entry.id   AF-A0A367XWG5-F1
#
_cell.length_a   1.000
_cell.length_b   1.000
_cell.length_c   1.000
_cell.angle_alpha   90.00
_cell.angle_beta   90.00
_cell.angle_gamma   90.00
#
_symmetry.space_group_name_H-M   'P 1'
#
loop_
_entity.id
_entity.type
_entity.pdbx_description
1 polymer ?
#
loop_
_entity_poly.entity_id
_entity_poly.type
_entity_poly.pdbx_seq_one_letter_code
_entity_poly.pdbx_strand_id
1 'polypeptide(L)'
;MIKEIKSQYILKGDNPKKTKDDIEIKPTRVQRMQHEIKIASQTEKTKVFTIAAETGSGKTWAYMASLLSKLKEDDMSMWLRDPERYEGAKKAHTVRSIIFVPTNELVDQVYEVLERTNLFELDNENAPASFKEFLELPENKKLGLSIMKMFQGEAPVNLFRRLESSGRVDVLVTTPGKIVGFSKLVNINLPFRVFKNLQYCVLDEADTLFDDSFEKNTTDVIVHFPKLLDLILVSATIPKVFEKKLARLFPDTKSLIRVATPSLHKVPRTIKTMVIDAEAPPYNGSSPRALAQALYAISKDGTEPNHVKRVVVFVNEKSEVDGIVESMVTKYRVRREDIVGVNGSVKAKDRKDVLEPFLKPPELLEDDPDGSKIKILVTTDLLARGLNFQGVKNVILLGVPRNSVDLVHRLGRTGRMNQSGRAFIIVDKKSMKSWVKGLGTAIIRGLKIG
;
A
#
# COMPACT_ATOMS: atom_id res chain seq x y z
N MET A 1 -19.24 -5.65 -16.85
CA MET A 1 -19.23 -4.70 -15.73
C MET A 1 -18.45 -3.46 -16.11
N ILE A 2 -18.40 -3.13 -17.41
CA ILE A 2 -17.50 -2.10 -17.96
C ILE A 2 -18.18 -1.16 -18.97
N LYS A 3 -19.35 -1.47 -19.56
CA LYS A 3 -20.24 -0.41 -20.11
C LYS A 3 -21.26 0.14 -19.09
N GLU A 4 -21.40 -0.42 -17.89
CA GLU A 4 -22.35 0.14 -16.89
C GLU A 4 -21.86 1.44 -16.21
N ILE A 5 -20.60 1.84 -16.47
CA ILE A 5 -20.05 3.15 -16.08
C ILE A 5 -20.18 4.18 -17.24
N LYS A 6 -20.69 3.80 -18.42
CA LYS A 6 -20.76 4.68 -19.60
C LYS A 6 -22.08 5.44 -19.79
N SER A 7 -23.05 5.34 -18.89
CA SER A 7 -24.40 5.88 -19.13
C SER A 7 -24.93 6.82 -18.04
N GLN A 8 -24.26 7.94 -17.77
CA GLN A 8 -24.92 9.10 -17.16
C GLN A 8 -24.42 10.43 -17.73
N TYR A 9 -25.02 10.86 -18.85
CA TYR A 9 -25.54 12.21 -18.97
C TYR A 9 -26.91 12.11 -19.66
N ILE A 10 -27.91 12.73 -19.02
CA ILE A 10 -29.15 13.35 -19.51
C ILE A 10 -30.24 13.08 -18.47
N LEU A 11 -30.30 13.98 -17.49
CA LEU A 11 -31.55 14.27 -16.80
C LEU A 11 -32.55 14.79 -17.85
N LYS A 12 -33.78 14.27 -17.81
CA LYS A 12 -34.91 14.85 -18.55
C LYS A 12 -35.07 16.31 -18.14
N GLY A 13 -34.88 17.20 -19.09
CA GLY A 13 -35.31 18.60 -19.03
C GLY A 13 -35.59 19.04 -20.45
N ASP A 14 -36.84 19.42 -20.71
CA ASP A 14 -37.40 19.69 -22.02
C ASP A 14 -36.56 20.64 -22.87
N ASN A 15 -36.47 20.32 -24.16
CA ASN A 15 -35.89 21.18 -25.18
C ASN A 15 -36.84 22.37 -25.43
N PRO A 16 -36.33 23.59 -25.61
CA PRO A 16 -36.39 24.10 -26.98
C PRO A 16 -35.24 25.04 -27.42
N LYS A 17 -34.91 24.89 -28.72
CA LYS A 17 -34.35 25.87 -29.69
C LYS A 17 -32.82 26.05 -29.78
N LYS A 18 -32.33 25.55 -30.94
CA LYS A 18 -31.17 25.92 -31.79
C LYS A 18 -30.40 27.20 -31.43
N THR A 19 -29.06 27.14 -31.53
CA THR A 19 -28.26 27.88 -32.55
C THR A 19 -26.82 27.36 -32.69
N LYS A 20 -26.31 27.50 -33.92
CA LYS A 20 -24.95 27.31 -34.48
C LYS A 20 -23.78 27.34 -33.49
N ASP A 21 -22.96 26.29 -33.51
CA ASP A 21 -21.50 26.32 -33.67
C ASP A 21 -20.99 24.87 -33.69
N ASP A 22 -20.24 24.49 -34.73
CA ASP A 22 -19.55 23.19 -34.80
C ASP A 22 -18.44 23.15 -33.75
N ILE A 23 -18.74 22.56 -32.60
CA ILE A 23 -17.77 22.29 -31.54
C ILE A 23 -17.07 20.98 -31.89
N GLU A 24 -15.82 21.07 -32.34
CA GLU A 24 -14.88 19.96 -32.43
C GLU A 24 -14.72 19.33 -31.02
N ILE A 25 -15.40 18.21 -30.77
CA ILE A 25 -15.42 17.55 -29.46
C ILE A 25 -14.05 16.91 -29.20
N LYS A 26 -13.19 17.61 -28.45
CA LYS A 26 -11.94 17.05 -27.94
C LYS A 26 -12.23 15.89 -26.97
N PRO A 27 -11.57 14.72 -27.12
CA PRO A 27 -11.78 13.57 -26.25
C PRO A 27 -11.40 13.88 -24.80
N THR A 28 -12.17 13.34 -23.86
CA THR A 28 -11.99 13.53 -22.41
C THR A 28 -10.68 12.89 -21.90
N ARG A 29 -10.18 13.34 -20.73
CA ARG A 29 -8.89 12.91 -20.16
C ARG A 29 -8.74 11.39 -20.00
N VAL A 30 -9.83 10.69 -19.67
CA VAL A 30 -9.85 9.22 -19.55
C VAL A 30 -9.79 8.53 -20.92
N GLN A 31 -10.39 9.14 -21.95
CA GLN A 31 -10.34 8.64 -23.33
C GLN A 31 -8.94 8.85 -23.95
N ARG A 32 -8.24 9.95 -23.61
CA ARG A 32 -6.81 10.11 -23.95
C ARG A 32 -5.94 9.10 -23.22
N MET A 33 -6.17 8.83 -21.93
CA MET A 33 -5.47 7.77 -21.19
C MET A 33 -5.62 6.41 -21.87
N GLN A 34 -6.84 6.02 -22.25
CA GLN A 34 -7.07 4.76 -22.96
C GLN A 34 -6.39 4.73 -24.34
N HIS A 35 -6.39 5.85 -25.07
CA HIS A 35 -5.76 5.98 -26.38
C HIS A 35 -4.22 5.95 -26.29
N GLU A 36 -3.61 6.61 -25.31
CA GLU A 36 -2.16 6.60 -25.06
C GLU A 36 -1.68 5.23 -24.54
N ILE A 37 -2.47 4.56 -23.70
CA ILE A 37 -2.22 3.17 -23.26
C ILE A 37 -2.24 2.20 -24.46
N LYS A 38 -3.13 2.44 -25.43
CA LYS A 38 -3.27 1.64 -26.65
C LYS A 38 -2.18 1.91 -27.69
N ILE A 39 -1.80 3.18 -27.92
CA ILE A 39 -0.69 3.53 -28.83
C ILE A 39 0.66 3.03 -28.31
N ALA A 40 0.87 3.03 -27.00
CA ALA A 40 2.09 2.49 -26.41
C ALA A 40 2.24 0.96 -26.59
N SER A 41 1.21 0.23 -27.05
CA SER A 41 1.25 -1.25 -27.21
C SER A 41 2.06 -1.76 -28.40
N GLN A 42 2.74 -0.89 -29.16
CA GLN A 42 3.42 -1.26 -30.41
C GLN A 42 4.96 -1.40 -30.29
N THR A 43 5.55 -1.30 -29.11
CA THR A 43 6.98 -1.57 -28.90
C THR A 43 7.17 -2.65 -27.84
N GLU A 44 7.99 -3.67 -28.15
CA GLU A 44 8.33 -4.81 -27.28
C GLU A 44 9.21 -4.42 -26.06
N LYS A 45 8.97 -3.26 -25.46
CA LYS A 45 9.71 -2.73 -24.32
C LYS A 45 8.82 -2.65 -23.09
N THR A 46 9.37 -3.00 -21.93
CA THR A 46 8.66 -2.90 -20.65
C THR A 46 8.19 -1.47 -20.40
N LYS A 47 6.88 -1.30 -20.20
CA LYS A 47 6.25 -0.05 -19.78
C LYS A 47 6.35 0.09 -18.28
N VAL A 48 6.77 1.25 -17.81
CA VAL A 48 6.91 1.54 -16.38
C VAL A 48 5.92 2.64 -16.01
N PHE A 49 4.87 2.27 -15.29
CA PHE A 49 3.86 3.18 -14.80
C PHE A 49 4.22 3.63 -13.39
N THR A 50 4.35 4.93 -13.15
CA THR A 50 4.52 5.47 -11.79
C THR A 50 3.23 6.15 -11.35
N ILE A 51 2.55 5.54 -10.38
CA ILE A 51 1.32 6.03 -9.78
C ILE A 51 1.67 6.61 -8.41
N ALA A 52 1.38 7.90 -8.23
CA ALA A 52 1.62 8.56 -6.98
C ALA A 52 0.35 9.24 -6.45
N ALA A 53 -0.09 8.75 -5.29
CA ALA A 53 -1.37 9.11 -4.68
C ALA A 53 -1.28 9.06 -3.14
N GLU A 54 -2.05 9.87 -2.45
CA GLU A 54 -2.00 9.98 -0.97
C GLU A 54 -2.35 8.66 -0.27
N THR A 55 -1.96 8.50 1.00
CA THR A 55 -2.38 7.34 1.82
C THR A 55 -3.90 7.37 2.01
N GLY A 56 -4.55 6.21 1.91
CA GLY A 56 -6.02 6.12 2.03
C GLY A 56 -6.83 6.55 0.80
N SER A 57 -6.19 6.92 -0.32
CA SER A 57 -6.88 7.35 -1.55
C SER A 57 -7.39 6.23 -2.47
N GLY A 58 -7.31 4.96 -2.04
CA GLY A 58 -7.73 3.81 -2.85
C GLY A 58 -6.67 3.30 -3.85
N LYS A 59 -5.38 3.56 -3.60
CA LYS A 59 -4.25 3.09 -4.44
C LYS A 59 -4.30 1.61 -4.77
N THR A 60 -4.60 0.78 -3.76
CA THR A 60 -4.73 -0.68 -3.90
C THR A 60 -5.71 -1.04 -5.00
N TRP A 61 -6.88 -0.41 -5.03
CA TRP A 61 -7.88 -0.65 -6.06
C TRP A 61 -7.44 -0.15 -7.44
N ALA A 62 -6.79 1.01 -7.52
CA ALA A 62 -6.37 1.60 -8.78
C ALA A 62 -5.43 0.70 -9.60
N TYR A 63 -4.38 0.16 -8.96
CA TYR A 63 -3.48 -0.77 -9.65
C TYR A 63 -4.12 -2.14 -9.85
N MET A 64 -4.91 -2.61 -8.88
CA MET A 64 -5.50 -3.95 -8.93
C MET A 64 -6.54 -4.06 -10.03
N ALA A 65 -7.46 -3.09 -10.15
CA ALA A 65 -8.41 -3.05 -11.26
C ALA A 65 -7.70 -3.06 -12.63
N SER A 66 -6.61 -2.31 -12.75
CA SER A 66 -5.79 -2.26 -13.98
C SER A 66 -5.13 -3.60 -14.29
N LEU A 67 -4.55 -4.26 -13.28
CA LEU A 67 -3.90 -5.57 -13.40
C LEU A 67 -4.91 -6.67 -13.77
N LEU A 68 -6.02 -6.75 -13.04
CA LEU A 68 -7.05 -7.78 -13.24
C LEU A 68 -7.73 -7.65 -14.60
N SER A 69 -7.98 -6.42 -15.07
CA SER A 69 -8.50 -6.17 -16.42
C SER A 69 -7.57 -6.74 -17.48
N LYS A 70 -6.26 -6.44 -17.39
CA LYS A 70 -5.26 -6.95 -18.36
C LYS A 70 -5.18 -8.46 -18.37
N LEU A 71 -5.16 -9.10 -17.21
CA LEU A 71 -5.11 -10.56 -17.11
C LEU A 71 -6.32 -11.22 -17.78
N LYS A 72 -7.52 -10.63 -17.61
CA LYS A 72 -8.75 -11.12 -18.24
C LYS A 72 -8.80 -10.85 -19.75
N GLU A 73 -8.32 -9.68 -20.18
CA GLU A 73 -8.16 -9.35 -21.60
C GLU A 73 -7.20 -10.31 -22.32
N ASP A 74 -6.10 -10.68 -21.67
CA ASP A 74 -5.17 -11.69 -22.17
C ASP A 74 -5.78 -13.09 -22.27
N ASP A 75 -6.52 -13.52 -21.24
CA ASP A 75 -7.19 -14.82 -21.23
C ASP A 75 -8.16 -14.94 -22.40
N MET A 76 -8.94 -13.88 -22.60
CA MET A 76 -9.88 -13.77 -23.70
C MET A 76 -9.17 -13.69 -25.05
N SER A 77 -8.10 -12.90 -25.19
CA SER A 77 -7.28 -12.84 -26.40
C SER A 77 -6.68 -14.20 -26.75
N MET A 78 -6.28 -14.98 -25.76
CA MET A 78 -5.77 -16.34 -25.94
C MET A 78 -6.89 -17.29 -26.36
N TRP A 79 -8.03 -17.25 -25.68
CA TRP A 79 -9.18 -18.11 -26.00
C TRP A 79 -9.74 -17.84 -27.39
N LEU A 80 -9.89 -16.57 -27.79
CA LEU A 80 -10.36 -16.17 -29.13
C LEU A 80 -9.41 -16.66 -30.25
N ARG A 81 -8.12 -16.80 -29.95
CA ARG A 81 -7.12 -17.31 -30.92
C ARG A 81 -7.10 -18.83 -30.97
N ASP A 82 -7.15 -19.47 -29.81
CA ASP A 82 -6.97 -20.91 -29.64
C ASP A 82 -7.51 -21.37 -28.26
N PRO A 83 -8.73 -21.91 -28.21
CA PRO A 83 -9.33 -22.41 -26.98
C PRO A 83 -8.56 -23.57 -26.32
N GLU A 84 -7.93 -24.46 -27.11
CA GLU A 84 -7.16 -25.58 -26.56
C GLU A 84 -5.89 -25.09 -25.88
N ARG A 85 -5.20 -24.14 -26.52
CA ARG A 85 -4.02 -23.49 -25.92
C ARG A 85 -4.37 -22.71 -24.66
N TYR A 86 -5.55 -22.09 -24.61
CA TYR A 86 -6.04 -21.42 -23.41
C TYR A 86 -6.18 -22.41 -22.24
N GLU A 87 -6.79 -23.57 -22.46
CA GLU A 87 -6.91 -24.63 -21.44
C GLU A 87 -5.54 -25.23 -21.06
N GLY A 88 -4.64 -25.42 -22.03
CA GLY A 88 -3.26 -25.83 -21.76
C GLY A 88 -2.50 -24.80 -20.92
N ALA A 89 -2.71 -23.51 -21.17
CA ALA A 89 -2.09 -22.44 -20.42
C ALA A 89 -2.56 -22.39 -18.96
N LYS A 90 -3.83 -22.69 -18.66
CA LYS A 90 -4.33 -22.79 -17.27
C LYS A 90 -3.62 -23.87 -16.46
N LYS A 91 -3.22 -24.98 -17.12
CA LYS A 91 -2.52 -26.10 -16.47
C LYS A 91 -1.01 -25.86 -16.31
N ALA A 92 -0.45 -24.81 -16.93
CA ALA A 92 0.98 -24.54 -16.87
C ALA A 92 1.41 -24.08 -15.47
N HIS A 93 2.41 -24.73 -14.87
CA HIS A 93 2.98 -24.40 -13.54
C HIS A 93 3.81 -23.10 -13.57
N THR A 94 3.14 -21.98 -13.79
CA THR A 94 3.76 -20.66 -14.01
C THR A 94 3.02 -19.55 -13.28
N VAL A 95 3.72 -18.44 -13.03
CA VAL A 95 3.17 -17.21 -12.45
C VAL A 95 3.09 -16.15 -13.55
N ARG A 96 1.91 -15.58 -13.78
CA ARG A 96 1.69 -14.53 -14.81
C ARG A 96 1.91 -13.12 -14.30
N SER A 97 1.56 -12.85 -13.06
CA SER A 97 1.78 -11.56 -12.43
C SER A 97 2.18 -11.66 -10.96
N ILE A 98 2.86 -10.63 -10.49
CA ILE A 98 3.29 -10.51 -9.09
C ILE A 98 2.99 -9.13 -8.53
N ILE A 99 2.53 -9.08 -7.29
CA ILE A 99 2.40 -7.87 -6.50
C ILE A 99 3.40 -7.97 -5.35
N PHE A 100 4.41 -7.10 -5.38
CA PHE A 100 5.35 -6.93 -4.30
C PHE A 100 4.87 -5.86 -3.33
N VAL A 101 4.99 -6.20 -2.05
CA VAL A 101 4.76 -5.32 -0.91
C VAL A 101 5.94 -5.44 0.07
N PRO A 102 6.18 -4.44 0.93
CA PRO A 102 7.36 -4.45 1.80
C PRO A 102 7.24 -5.37 3.02
N THR A 103 6.04 -5.70 3.48
CA THR A 103 5.84 -6.52 4.70
C THR A 103 4.86 -7.67 4.47
N ASN A 104 4.88 -8.67 5.35
CA ASN A 104 3.96 -9.81 5.27
C ASN A 104 2.52 -9.41 5.62
N GLU A 105 2.36 -8.44 6.50
CA GLU A 105 1.06 -7.90 6.89
C GLU A 105 0.37 -7.21 5.71
N LEU A 106 1.14 -6.47 4.89
CA LEU A 106 0.61 -5.97 3.61
C LEU A 106 0.26 -7.10 2.64
N VAL A 107 1.01 -8.20 2.62
CA VAL A 107 0.69 -9.35 1.76
C VAL A 107 -0.71 -9.85 2.09
N ASP A 108 -0.99 -10.03 3.39
CA ASP A 108 -2.29 -10.48 3.85
C ASP A 108 -3.39 -9.48 3.49
N GLN A 109 -3.19 -8.18 3.75
CA GLN A 109 -4.18 -7.15 3.45
C GLN A 109 -4.49 -7.03 1.95
N VAL A 110 -3.46 -6.99 1.10
CA VAL A 110 -3.63 -6.90 -0.35
C VAL A 110 -4.30 -8.17 -0.89
N TYR A 111 -3.93 -9.33 -0.35
CA TYR A 111 -4.55 -10.60 -0.73
C TYR A 111 -6.02 -10.68 -0.33
N GLU A 112 -6.41 -10.21 0.86
CA GLU A 112 -7.82 -10.16 1.27
C GLU A 112 -8.67 -9.27 0.35
N VAL A 113 -8.14 -8.12 -0.07
CA VAL A 113 -8.84 -7.27 -1.04
C VAL A 113 -8.93 -8.00 -2.39
N LEU A 114 -7.85 -8.64 -2.83
CA LEU A 114 -7.81 -9.43 -4.06
C LEU A 114 -8.86 -10.56 -4.06
N GLU A 115 -8.96 -11.34 -2.99
CA GLU A 115 -9.96 -12.40 -2.80
C GLU A 115 -11.38 -11.85 -2.96
N ARG A 116 -11.71 -10.76 -2.26
CA ARG A 116 -13.04 -10.12 -2.36
C ARG A 116 -13.33 -9.68 -3.78
N THR A 117 -12.35 -9.07 -4.45
CA THR A 117 -12.53 -8.60 -5.83
C THR A 117 -12.63 -9.73 -6.83
N ASN A 118 -11.98 -10.87 -6.59
CA ASN A 118 -12.05 -12.03 -7.48
C ASN A 118 -13.46 -12.67 -7.52
N LEU A 119 -14.30 -12.37 -6.51
CA LEU A 119 -15.70 -12.78 -6.45
C LEU A 119 -16.64 -11.87 -7.25
N PHE A 120 -16.16 -10.73 -7.76
CA PHE A 120 -16.99 -9.80 -8.52
C PHE A 120 -17.47 -10.46 -9.80
N GLU A 121 -18.78 -10.34 -10.03
CA GLU A 121 -19.39 -10.73 -11.29
C GLU A 121 -18.94 -9.77 -12.39
N LEU A 122 -18.84 -10.28 -13.60
CA LEU A 122 -18.53 -9.49 -14.77
C LEU A 122 -19.84 -9.24 -15.50
N ASP A 123 -20.34 -8.00 -15.47
CA ASP A 123 -21.53 -7.65 -16.26
C ASP A 123 -21.29 -7.91 -17.76
N ASN A 124 -22.11 -8.80 -18.30
CA ASN A 124 -22.05 -9.26 -19.66
C ASN A 124 -22.87 -8.37 -20.61
N GLU A 125 -23.93 -7.75 -20.11
CA GLU A 125 -24.84 -6.90 -20.89
C GLU A 125 -24.07 -5.77 -21.56
N ASN A 126 -23.18 -5.21 -20.77
CA ASN A 126 -22.39 -4.04 -21.07
C ASN A 126 -20.96 -4.44 -21.51
N ALA A 127 -20.72 -5.66 -21.97
CA ALA A 127 -19.45 -6.06 -22.57
C ALA A 127 -19.39 -5.72 -24.08
N PRO A 128 -18.20 -5.48 -24.67
CA PRO A 128 -18.01 -5.50 -26.13
C PRO A 128 -18.51 -6.81 -26.74
N ALA A 129 -19.02 -6.79 -27.98
CA ALA A 129 -19.59 -7.98 -28.62
C ALA A 129 -18.59 -9.15 -28.68
N SER A 130 -17.32 -8.86 -28.96
CA SER A 130 -16.21 -9.83 -28.97
C SER A 130 -15.96 -10.50 -27.62
N PHE A 131 -16.51 -9.98 -26.53
CA PHE A 131 -16.24 -10.47 -25.17
C PHE A 131 -17.40 -11.32 -24.64
N LYS A 132 -18.58 -11.27 -25.28
CA LYS A 132 -19.80 -11.91 -24.75
C LYS A 132 -19.66 -13.43 -24.66
N GLU A 133 -19.25 -14.08 -25.75
CA GLU A 133 -19.09 -15.55 -25.79
C GLU A 133 -18.09 -16.04 -24.73
N PHE A 134 -16.97 -15.34 -24.56
CA PHE A 134 -15.98 -15.66 -23.53
C PHE A 134 -16.54 -15.49 -22.11
N LEU A 135 -17.36 -14.46 -21.87
CA LEU A 135 -17.98 -14.18 -20.57
C LEU A 135 -19.20 -15.07 -20.26
N GLU A 136 -19.81 -15.70 -21.27
CA GLU A 136 -20.89 -16.67 -21.10
C GLU A 136 -20.41 -18.01 -20.53
N LEU A 137 -19.13 -18.33 -20.69
CA LEU A 137 -18.51 -19.50 -20.07
C LEU A 137 -18.70 -19.46 -18.53
N PRO A 138 -19.18 -20.54 -17.89
CA PRO A 138 -19.46 -20.56 -16.45
C PRO A 138 -18.29 -20.07 -15.58
N GLU A 139 -17.07 -20.43 -15.94
CA GLU A 139 -15.82 -20.04 -15.27
C GLU A 139 -15.46 -18.55 -15.43
N ASN A 140 -16.04 -17.86 -16.42
CA ASN A 140 -15.73 -16.47 -16.76
C ASN A 140 -16.84 -15.48 -16.38
N LYS A 141 -17.94 -15.95 -15.76
CA LYS A 141 -18.97 -15.07 -15.19
C LYS A 141 -18.44 -14.15 -14.08
N LYS A 142 -17.34 -14.56 -13.45
CA LYS A 142 -16.58 -13.77 -12.48
C LYS A 142 -15.18 -13.50 -13.02
N LEU A 143 -14.42 -12.68 -12.32
CA LEU A 143 -12.98 -12.55 -12.60
C LEU A 143 -12.31 -13.94 -12.62
N GLY A 144 -12.55 -14.75 -11.59
CA GLY A 144 -12.23 -16.18 -11.60
C GLY A 144 -10.75 -16.49 -11.80
N LEU A 145 -9.87 -15.57 -11.40
CA LEU A 145 -8.42 -15.70 -11.59
C LEU A 145 -7.83 -16.60 -10.50
N SER A 146 -6.77 -17.33 -10.84
CA SER A 146 -5.99 -18.12 -9.87
C SER A 146 -5.08 -17.18 -9.07
N ILE A 147 -5.38 -17.01 -7.78
CA ILE A 147 -4.68 -16.07 -6.91
C ILE A 147 -3.94 -16.81 -5.78
N MET A 148 -2.73 -16.36 -5.46
CA MET A 148 -1.90 -16.97 -4.44
C MET A 148 -1.15 -15.91 -3.62
N LYS A 149 -0.89 -16.19 -2.35
CA LYS A 149 0.11 -15.47 -1.54
C LYS A 149 1.15 -16.41 -0.97
N MET A 150 2.36 -15.90 -0.73
CA MET A 150 3.35 -16.60 0.07
C MET A 150 3.23 -16.18 1.54
N PHE A 151 3.15 -17.14 2.46
CA PHE A 151 3.01 -16.89 3.90
C PHE A 151 4.34 -16.49 4.54
N GLN A 152 4.30 -15.85 5.70
CA GLN A 152 5.50 -15.52 6.46
C GLN A 152 6.23 -16.81 6.88
N GLY A 153 7.54 -16.87 6.63
CA GLY A 153 8.35 -18.07 6.92
C GLY A 153 8.16 -19.24 5.95
N GLU A 154 7.30 -19.10 4.93
CA GLU A 154 7.12 -20.14 3.91
C GLU A 154 8.43 -20.34 3.11
N ALA A 155 8.86 -21.59 3.00
CA ALA A 155 10.02 -21.94 2.19
C ALA A 155 9.71 -21.78 0.69
N PRO A 156 10.61 -21.19 -0.12
CA PRO A 156 10.43 -21.02 -1.56
C PRO A 156 9.98 -22.27 -2.33
N VAL A 157 10.43 -23.46 -1.90
CA VAL A 157 10.08 -24.75 -2.50
C VAL A 157 8.57 -25.02 -2.49
N ASN A 158 7.83 -24.47 -1.51
CA ASN A 158 6.39 -24.70 -1.39
C ASN A 158 5.61 -24.07 -2.54
N LEU A 159 6.11 -23.00 -3.17
CA LEU A 159 5.47 -22.42 -4.35
C LEU A 159 5.40 -23.44 -5.49
N PHE A 160 6.46 -24.23 -5.72
CA PHE A 160 6.46 -25.27 -6.76
C PHE A 160 5.39 -26.33 -6.50
N ARG A 161 5.34 -26.85 -5.26
CA ARG A 161 4.33 -27.85 -4.88
C ARG A 161 2.91 -27.33 -5.06
N ARG A 162 2.68 -26.06 -4.72
CA ARG A 162 1.37 -25.42 -4.89
C ARG A 162 1.03 -25.26 -6.38
N LEU A 163 1.97 -24.79 -7.20
CA LEU A 163 1.81 -24.69 -8.66
C LEU A 163 1.51 -26.05 -9.31
N GLU A 164 2.12 -27.14 -8.84
CA GLU A 164 1.83 -28.50 -9.31
C GLU A 164 0.38 -28.92 -9.03
N SER A 165 -0.19 -28.48 -7.90
CA SER A 165 -1.58 -28.79 -7.54
C SER A 165 -2.61 -27.84 -8.18
N SER A 166 -2.28 -26.56 -8.35
CA SER A 166 -3.22 -25.52 -8.76
C SER A 166 -3.09 -25.11 -10.23
N GLY A 167 -2.06 -25.58 -10.94
CA GLY A 167 -1.73 -25.10 -12.27
C GLY A 167 -1.14 -23.70 -12.25
N ARG A 168 -1.60 -22.86 -13.18
CA ARG A 168 -1.17 -21.47 -13.33
C ARG A 168 -1.62 -20.61 -12.15
N VAL A 169 -0.77 -19.67 -11.74
CA VAL A 169 -1.13 -18.57 -10.83
C VAL A 169 -1.16 -17.28 -11.64
N ASP A 170 -2.34 -16.66 -11.71
CA ASP A 170 -2.54 -15.40 -12.41
C ASP A 170 -1.97 -14.24 -11.59
N VAL A 171 -2.17 -14.24 -10.26
CA VAL A 171 -1.67 -13.20 -9.36
C VAL A 171 -0.99 -13.80 -8.13
N LEU A 172 0.31 -13.53 -7.95
CA LEU A 172 1.05 -13.86 -6.74
C LEU A 172 1.29 -12.60 -5.88
N VAL A 173 0.87 -12.60 -4.61
CA VAL A 173 1.16 -11.52 -3.66
C VAL A 173 2.26 -11.95 -2.70
N THR A 174 3.35 -11.18 -2.61
CA THR A 174 4.51 -11.57 -1.79
C THR A 174 5.45 -10.39 -1.49
N THR A 175 6.56 -10.66 -0.78
CA THR A 175 7.63 -9.69 -0.57
C THR A 175 8.85 -10.03 -1.44
N PRO A 176 9.67 -9.05 -1.89
CA PRO A 176 10.84 -9.34 -2.71
C PRO A 176 11.81 -10.33 -2.07
N GLY A 177 12.04 -10.22 -0.75
CA GLY A 177 12.95 -11.09 -0.02
C GLY A 177 12.60 -12.58 -0.09
N LYS A 178 11.32 -12.94 -0.26
CA LYS A 178 10.91 -14.35 -0.46
C LYS A 178 11.31 -14.88 -1.83
N ILE A 179 11.24 -14.03 -2.86
CA ILE A 179 11.63 -14.40 -4.22
C ILE A 179 13.15 -14.47 -4.35
N VAL A 180 13.91 -13.59 -3.67
CA VAL A 180 15.38 -13.73 -3.54
C VAL A 180 15.76 -15.11 -2.97
N GLY A 181 14.93 -15.68 -2.10
CA GLY A 181 15.13 -17.02 -1.55
C GLY A 181 15.24 -18.14 -2.60
N PHE A 182 14.70 -17.95 -3.81
CA PHE A 182 14.80 -18.92 -4.90
C PHE A 182 16.25 -19.11 -5.38
N SER A 183 17.09 -18.08 -5.30
CA SER A 183 18.52 -18.18 -5.63
C SER A 183 19.29 -19.13 -4.69
N LYS A 184 18.71 -19.50 -3.54
CA LYS A 184 19.31 -20.43 -2.56
C LYS A 184 18.89 -21.89 -2.78
N LEU A 185 18.03 -22.17 -3.77
CA LEU A 185 17.53 -23.52 -4.04
C LEU A 185 18.54 -24.29 -4.89
N VAL A 186 19.46 -24.99 -4.23
CA VAL A 186 20.53 -25.76 -4.90
C VAL A 186 20.03 -27.05 -5.58
N ASN A 187 18.94 -27.63 -5.10
CA ASN A 187 18.40 -28.91 -5.59
C ASN A 187 17.33 -28.74 -6.68
N ILE A 188 17.08 -27.51 -7.16
CA ILE A 188 16.09 -27.22 -8.20
C ILE A 188 16.81 -26.65 -9.40
N ASN A 189 16.73 -27.35 -10.53
CA ASN A 189 17.23 -26.82 -11.79
C ASN A 189 16.37 -25.62 -12.24
N LEU A 190 17.02 -24.51 -12.61
CA LEU A 190 16.38 -23.26 -13.01
C LEU A 190 15.28 -22.79 -12.03
N PRO A 191 15.62 -22.38 -10.80
CA PRO A 191 14.63 -22.06 -9.77
C PRO A 191 13.67 -20.92 -10.18
N PHE A 192 14.10 -20.00 -11.04
CA PHE A 192 13.25 -18.92 -11.54
C PHE A 192 12.35 -19.30 -12.72
N ARG A 193 12.35 -20.56 -13.19
CA ARG A 193 11.58 -21.00 -14.37
C ARG A 193 10.08 -20.72 -14.27
N VAL A 194 9.53 -20.74 -13.05
CA VAL A 194 8.11 -20.47 -12.79
C VAL A 194 7.71 -19.02 -13.13
N PHE A 195 8.68 -18.09 -13.17
CA PHE A 195 8.46 -16.68 -13.51
C PHE A 195 8.82 -16.36 -14.97
N LYS A 196 9.20 -17.35 -15.79
CA LYS A 196 9.65 -17.13 -17.18
C LYS A 196 8.61 -16.41 -18.06
N ASN A 197 7.32 -16.62 -17.79
CA ASN A 197 6.21 -16.01 -18.53
C ASN A 197 5.51 -14.90 -17.73
N LEU A 198 6.13 -14.40 -16.66
CA LEU A 198 5.60 -13.29 -15.90
C LEU A 198 5.63 -12.01 -16.75
N GLN A 199 4.46 -11.38 -16.92
CA GLN A 199 4.26 -10.21 -17.77
C GLN A 199 3.91 -8.94 -17.00
N TYR A 200 3.42 -9.07 -15.77
CA TYR A 200 2.98 -7.91 -14.99
C TYR A 200 3.57 -7.93 -13.59
N CYS A 201 4.15 -6.81 -13.17
CA CYS A 201 4.71 -6.64 -11.83
C CYS A 201 4.18 -5.34 -11.22
N VAL A 202 3.67 -5.42 -10.00
CA VAL A 202 3.27 -4.25 -9.21
C VAL A 202 4.20 -4.12 -8.01
N LEU A 203 4.73 -2.93 -7.77
CA LEU A 203 5.46 -2.58 -6.55
C LEU A 203 4.58 -1.61 -5.75
N ASP A 204 3.90 -2.11 -4.73
CA ASP A 204 3.12 -1.29 -3.80
C ASP A 204 4.02 -0.78 -2.66
N GLU A 205 3.82 0.48 -2.26
CA GLU A 205 4.79 1.26 -1.47
C GLU A 205 6.19 1.27 -2.12
N ALA A 206 6.26 1.62 -3.41
CA ALA A 206 7.50 1.60 -4.19
C ALA A 206 8.62 2.49 -3.60
N ASP A 207 8.29 3.61 -2.96
CA ASP A 207 9.28 4.42 -2.24
C ASP A 207 10.00 3.62 -1.14
N THR A 208 9.28 2.77 -0.43
CA THR A 208 9.82 1.83 0.57
C THR A 208 10.60 0.71 -0.09
N LEU A 209 10.06 0.09 -1.14
CA LEU A 209 10.72 -1.04 -1.81
C LEU A 209 12.06 -0.67 -2.47
N PHE A 210 12.34 0.63 -2.62
CA PHE A 210 13.59 1.20 -3.10
C PHE A 210 14.37 1.98 -2.03
N ASP A 211 14.00 1.85 -0.75
CA ASP A 211 14.83 2.33 0.36
C ASP A 211 16.02 1.38 0.60
N ASP A 212 16.97 1.82 1.44
CA ASP A 212 18.22 1.08 1.69
C ASP A 212 17.99 -0.32 2.29
N SER A 213 16.83 -0.59 2.87
CA SER A 213 16.50 -1.90 3.46
C SER A 213 16.05 -2.92 2.42
N PHE A 214 15.41 -2.49 1.33
CA PHE A 214 14.76 -3.37 0.37
C PHE A 214 15.31 -3.30 -1.06
N GLU A 215 15.97 -2.20 -1.43
CA GLU A 215 16.38 -1.92 -2.81
C GLU A 215 17.06 -3.13 -3.46
N LYS A 216 18.10 -3.67 -2.81
CA LYS A 216 18.86 -4.82 -3.35
C LYS A 216 17.95 -6.00 -3.66
N ASN A 217 17.08 -6.38 -2.72
CA ASN A 217 16.15 -7.49 -2.91
C ASN A 217 15.16 -7.21 -4.06
N THR A 218 14.67 -5.97 -4.15
CA THR A 218 13.73 -5.56 -5.21
C THR A 218 14.40 -5.60 -6.58
N THR A 219 15.60 -5.03 -6.72
CA THR A 219 16.33 -5.00 -7.99
C THR A 219 16.78 -6.40 -8.42
N ASP A 220 17.28 -7.21 -7.49
CA ASP A 220 17.76 -8.59 -7.76
C ASP A 220 16.63 -9.50 -8.27
N VAL A 221 15.39 -9.22 -7.91
CA VAL A 221 14.24 -10.04 -8.35
C VAL A 221 13.69 -9.59 -9.70
N ILE A 222 13.58 -8.29 -9.95
CA ILE A 222 12.99 -7.76 -11.20
C ILE A 222 13.76 -8.23 -12.43
N VAL A 223 15.10 -8.38 -12.33
CA VAL A 223 15.94 -8.87 -13.44
C VAL A 223 15.62 -10.31 -13.86
N HIS A 224 14.91 -11.08 -13.04
CA HIS A 224 14.49 -12.45 -13.36
C HIS A 224 13.15 -12.52 -14.11
N PHE A 225 12.58 -11.40 -14.55
CA PHE A 225 11.33 -11.33 -15.31
C PHE A 225 11.56 -10.90 -16.78
N PRO A 226 12.11 -11.77 -17.64
CA PRO A 226 12.55 -11.39 -18.98
C PRO A 226 11.41 -11.01 -19.94
N LYS A 227 10.16 -11.36 -19.62
CA LYS A 227 8.97 -11.07 -20.44
C LYS A 227 8.07 -9.99 -19.81
N LEU A 228 8.61 -9.20 -18.88
CA LEU A 228 7.85 -8.17 -18.19
C LEU A 228 7.35 -7.11 -19.18
N LEU A 229 6.03 -7.01 -19.34
CA LEU A 229 5.36 -6.02 -20.19
C LEU A 229 5.09 -4.74 -19.41
N ASP A 230 4.48 -4.84 -18.22
CA ASP A 230 4.20 -3.68 -17.38
C ASP A 230 4.79 -3.81 -15.98
N LEU A 231 5.49 -2.77 -15.55
CA LEU A 231 5.90 -2.53 -14.18
C LEU A 231 5.10 -1.34 -13.61
N ILE A 232 4.26 -1.59 -12.63
CA ILE A 232 3.41 -0.58 -11.98
C ILE A 232 4.00 -0.24 -10.62
N LEU A 233 4.51 0.96 -10.48
CA LEU A 233 5.11 1.50 -9.27
C LEU A 233 4.09 2.37 -8.55
N VAL A 234 3.69 1.97 -7.35
CA VAL A 234 2.64 2.66 -6.60
C VAL A 234 3.24 3.19 -5.32
N SER A 235 3.13 4.49 -5.11
CA SER A 235 3.77 5.13 -3.97
C SER A 235 2.93 6.27 -3.39
N ALA A 236 3.10 6.56 -2.10
CA ALA A 236 2.57 7.79 -1.52
C ALA A 236 3.39 9.02 -1.90
N THR A 237 4.67 8.80 -2.22
CA THR A 237 5.64 9.86 -2.49
C THR A 237 6.55 9.47 -3.66
N ILE A 238 7.07 10.45 -4.40
CA ILE A 238 8.15 10.22 -5.37
C ILE A 238 9.36 11.08 -4.98
N PRO A 239 10.27 10.61 -4.11
CA PRO A 239 11.51 11.32 -3.82
C PRO A 239 12.44 11.37 -5.04
N LYS A 240 13.22 12.44 -5.22
CA LYS A 240 14.21 12.56 -6.31
C LYS A 240 15.20 11.39 -6.37
N VAL A 241 15.56 10.82 -5.21
CA VAL A 241 16.44 9.64 -5.13
C VAL A 241 15.79 8.43 -5.79
N PHE A 242 14.51 8.20 -5.52
CA PHE A 242 13.74 7.13 -6.15
C PHE A 242 13.64 7.35 -7.68
N GLU A 243 13.40 8.58 -8.14
CA GLU A 243 13.38 8.90 -9.58
C GLU A 243 14.72 8.57 -10.27
N LYS A 244 15.84 8.94 -9.65
CA LYS A 244 17.18 8.64 -10.18
C LYS A 244 17.43 7.14 -10.26
N LYS A 245 17.02 6.39 -9.23
CA LYS A 245 17.12 4.91 -9.22
C LYS A 245 16.31 4.29 -10.35
N LEU A 246 15.06 4.74 -10.55
CA LEU A 246 14.22 4.27 -11.65
C LEU A 246 14.83 4.57 -13.02
N ALA A 247 15.33 5.78 -13.23
CA ALA A 247 15.98 6.15 -14.49
C ALA A 247 17.24 5.31 -14.78
N ARG A 248 17.95 4.85 -13.74
CA ARG A 248 19.09 3.95 -13.89
C ARG A 248 18.68 2.52 -14.25
N LEU A 249 17.59 2.02 -13.66
CA LEU A 249 17.08 0.66 -13.90
C LEU A 249 16.34 0.55 -15.24
N PHE A 250 15.68 1.63 -15.66
CA PHE A 250 14.92 1.73 -16.90
C PHE A 250 15.37 2.95 -17.69
N PRO A 251 16.49 2.85 -18.44
CA PRO A 251 17.08 3.98 -19.16
C PRO A 251 16.19 4.58 -20.27
N ASP A 252 15.22 3.81 -20.77
CA ASP A 252 14.27 4.27 -21.79
C ASP A 252 13.17 5.14 -21.17
N THR A 253 13.41 6.44 -21.13
CA THR A 253 12.49 7.40 -20.53
C THR A 253 11.11 7.47 -21.20
N LYS A 254 10.97 7.02 -22.45
CA LYS A 254 9.67 7.00 -23.16
C LYS A 254 8.72 5.95 -22.61
N SER A 255 9.23 4.94 -21.90
CA SER A 255 8.39 3.93 -21.25
C SER A 255 7.94 4.33 -19.84
N LEU A 256 8.45 5.45 -19.30
CA LEU A 256 8.07 5.98 -17.98
C LEU A 256 6.79 6.83 -18.08
N ILE A 257 5.66 6.23 -17.73
CA ILE A 257 4.35 6.90 -17.73
C ILE A 257 4.04 7.35 -16.30
N ARG A 258 3.93 8.66 -16.08
CA ARG A 258 3.65 9.25 -14.75
C ARG A 258 2.19 9.60 -14.60
N VAL A 259 1.55 9.02 -13.58
CA VAL A 259 0.20 9.34 -13.15
C VAL A 259 0.28 9.88 -11.72
N ALA A 260 0.40 11.19 -11.62
CA ALA A 260 0.55 11.91 -10.36
C ALA A 260 -0.72 12.70 -10.05
N THR A 261 -1.24 12.55 -8.83
CA THR A 261 -2.32 13.43 -8.34
C THR A 261 -1.74 14.78 -7.88
N PRO A 262 -2.42 15.91 -8.11
CA PRO A 262 -1.87 17.25 -7.86
C PRO A 262 -1.55 17.57 -6.38
N SER A 263 -2.00 16.74 -5.44
CA SER A 263 -1.82 16.92 -3.99
C SER A 263 -0.72 16.05 -3.36
N LEU A 264 0.12 15.43 -4.19
CA LEU A 264 1.29 14.68 -3.73
C LEU A 264 2.15 15.46 -2.71
N HIS A 265 2.60 14.75 -1.67
CA HIS A 265 3.51 15.24 -0.61
C HIS A 265 2.93 16.23 0.40
N LYS A 266 1.61 16.22 0.63
CA LYS A 266 1.00 17.01 1.70
C LYS A 266 0.54 16.11 2.84
N VAL A 267 0.81 16.56 4.07
CA VAL A 267 0.09 16.02 5.23
C VAL A 267 -1.40 16.30 5.00
N PRO A 268 -2.28 15.30 5.10
CA PRO A 268 -3.72 15.52 4.96
C PRO A 268 -4.17 16.69 5.85
N ARG A 269 -4.95 17.62 5.31
CA ARG A 269 -5.44 18.79 6.06
C ARG A 269 -6.29 18.41 7.27
N THR A 270 -6.82 17.19 7.28
CA THR A 270 -7.58 16.60 8.39
C THR A 270 -6.72 16.26 9.61
N ILE A 271 -5.39 16.27 9.49
CA ILE A 271 -4.47 15.95 10.58
C ILE A 271 -3.95 17.24 11.23
N LYS A 272 -4.38 17.50 12.47
CA LYS A 272 -3.83 18.58 13.29
C LYS A 272 -2.48 18.16 13.86
N THR A 273 -1.42 18.85 13.44
CA THR A 273 -0.05 18.58 13.90
C THR A 273 0.34 19.53 15.03
N MET A 274 0.95 19.00 16.08
CA MET A 274 1.45 19.72 17.26
C MET A 274 2.89 19.30 17.52
N VAL A 275 3.75 20.25 17.92
CA VAL A 275 5.15 19.98 18.27
C VAL A 275 5.31 20.16 19.77
N ILE A 276 5.98 19.20 20.41
CA ILE A 276 6.31 19.23 21.83
C ILE A 276 7.83 19.26 21.94
N ASP A 277 8.37 20.37 22.44
CA ASP A 277 9.80 20.49 22.72
C ASP A 277 10.12 19.81 24.05
N ALA A 278 10.80 18.68 24.00
CA ALA A 278 11.22 17.93 25.17
C ALA A 278 12.37 18.60 25.93
N GLU A 279 13.07 19.59 25.36
CA GLU A 279 14.07 20.38 26.10
C GLU A 279 13.41 21.38 27.05
N ALA A 280 12.22 21.86 26.70
CA ALA A 280 11.50 22.83 27.51
C ALA A 280 11.07 22.23 28.86
N PRO A 281 11.05 23.04 29.94
CA PRO A 281 10.38 22.66 31.18
C PRO A 281 8.89 22.31 30.91
N PRO A 282 8.32 21.29 31.57
CA PRO A 282 8.88 20.47 32.66
C PRO A 282 9.65 19.21 32.19
N TYR A 283 9.90 19.07 30.88
CA TYR A 283 10.46 17.86 30.30
C TYR A 283 11.98 17.76 30.50
N ASN A 284 12.68 18.89 30.46
CA ASN A 284 14.12 19.01 30.76
C ASN A 284 14.98 17.99 30.01
N GLY A 285 14.74 17.85 28.70
CA GLY A 285 15.42 16.93 27.78
C GLY A 285 14.89 15.49 27.78
N SER A 286 13.84 15.18 28.57
CA SER A 286 13.33 13.81 28.68
C SER A 286 12.17 13.53 27.73
N SER A 287 12.47 12.96 26.56
CA SER A 287 11.45 12.52 25.58
C SER A 287 10.42 11.55 26.18
N PRO A 288 10.78 10.56 27.03
CA PRO A 288 9.79 9.72 27.72
C PRO A 288 8.86 10.52 28.64
N ARG A 289 9.33 11.59 29.29
CA ARG A 289 8.48 12.44 30.15
C ARG A 289 7.47 13.22 29.31
N ALA A 290 7.91 13.78 28.18
CA ALA A 290 7.03 14.43 27.22
C ALA A 290 5.98 13.46 26.67
N LEU A 291 6.38 12.23 26.36
CA LEU A 291 5.46 11.17 25.91
C LEU A 291 4.40 10.85 26.97
N ALA A 292 4.81 10.64 28.22
CA ALA A 292 3.89 10.35 29.33
C ALA A 292 2.86 11.48 29.51
N GLN A 293 3.29 12.74 29.43
CA GLN A 293 2.40 13.90 29.51
C GLN A 293 1.41 13.94 28.35
N ALA A 294 1.86 13.66 27.11
CA ALA A 294 1.00 13.62 25.94
C ALA A 294 -0.05 12.49 26.05
N LEU A 295 0.36 11.29 26.46
CA LEU A 295 -0.53 10.15 26.68
C LEU A 295 -1.57 10.45 27.76
N TYR A 296 -1.14 11.07 28.87
CA TYR A 296 -2.06 11.49 29.93
C TYR A 296 -3.10 12.49 29.40
N ALA A 297 -2.67 13.54 28.69
CA ALA A 297 -3.58 14.52 28.10
C ALA A 297 -4.57 13.87 27.12
N ILE A 298 -4.10 12.98 26.24
CA ILE A 298 -4.96 12.24 25.31
C ILE A 298 -5.97 11.40 26.09
N SER A 299 -5.54 10.67 27.12
CA SER A 299 -6.44 9.83 27.93
C SER A 299 -7.57 10.62 28.60
N LYS A 300 -7.32 11.90 28.93
CA LYS A 300 -8.26 12.76 29.67
C LYS A 300 -9.10 13.69 28.80
N ASP A 301 -8.77 13.87 27.53
CA ASP A 301 -9.53 14.78 26.68
C ASP A 301 -10.94 14.25 26.33
N GLY A 302 -11.79 15.12 25.78
CA GLY A 302 -13.16 14.75 25.37
C GLY A 302 -13.28 14.34 23.90
N THR A 303 -12.19 14.01 23.20
CA THR A 303 -12.22 13.88 21.72
C THR A 303 -12.86 12.58 21.21
N GLU A 304 -12.97 11.58 22.07
CA GLU A 304 -13.50 10.24 21.76
C GLU A 304 -14.37 9.77 22.95
N PRO A 305 -15.54 10.39 23.16
CA PRO A 305 -16.38 10.05 24.30
C PRO A 305 -16.83 8.59 24.23
N ASN A 306 -16.85 7.92 25.38
CA ASN A 306 -17.30 6.55 25.57
C ASN A 306 -16.54 5.46 24.79
N HIS A 307 -15.44 5.80 24.12
CA HIS A 307 -14.63 4.83 23.37
C HIS A 307 -13.23 4.69 23.97
N VAL A 308 -12.66 3.50 23.84
CA VAL A 308 -11.25 3.24 24.13
C VAL A 308 -10.39 3.99 23.12
N LYS A 309 -9.58 4.93 23.60
CA LYS A 309 -8.72 5.75 22.73
C LYS A 309 -7.56 4.94 22.20
N ARG A 310 -7.13 5.23 20.98
CA ARG A 310 -5.98 4.54 20.36
C ARG A 310 -4.89 5.51 20.00
N VAL A 311 -3.67 5.14 20.40
CA VAL A 311 -2.47 5.91 20.14
C VAL A 311 -1.40 5.02 19.51
N VAL A 312 -0.83 5.47 18.40
CA VAL A 312 0.36 4.85 17.82
C VAL A 312 1.55 5.77 18.07
N VAL A 313 2.55 5.26 18.79
CA VAL A 313 3.80 5.93 19.11
C VAL A 313 4.90 5.36 18.22
N PHE A 314 5.50 6.22 17.41
CA PHE A 314 6.60 5.87 16.54
C PHE A 314 7.94 6.24 17.16
N VAL A 315 8.86 5.27 17.19
CA VAL A 315 10.28 5.47 17.49
C VAL A 315 11.11 5.27 16.22
N ASN A 316 12.35 5.77 16.22
CA ASN A 316 13.21 5.72 15.04
C ASN A 316 14.00 4.42 14.95
N GLU A 317 14.39 3.84 16.08
CA GLU A 317 15.17 2.62 16.13
C GLU A 317 14.43 1.49 16.84
N LYS A 318 14.61 0.26 16.35
CA LYS A 318 13.96 -0.93 16.91
C LYS A 318 14.39 -1.18 18.37
N SER A 319 15.63 -0.82 18.71
CA SER A 319 16.21 -0.89 20.06
C SER A 319 15.51 0.03 21.07
N GLU A 320 14.82 1.08 20.62
CA GLU A 320 14.14 2.04 21.50
C GLU A 320 12.79 1.52 21.98
N VAL A 321 12.14 0.62 21.23
CA VAL A 321 10.76 0.17 21.49
C VAL A 321 10.61 -0.37 22.91
N ASP A 322 11.45 -1.35 23.28
CA ASP A 322 11.32 -2.03 24.57
C ASP A 322 11.67 -1.10 25.74
N GLY A 323 12.68 -0.24 25.56
CA GLY A 323 13.07 0.76 26.56
C GLY A 323 11.99 1.82 26.82
N ILE A 324 11.25 2.23 25.78
CA ILE A 324 10.12 3.14 25.95
C ILE A 324 8.95 2.47 26.67
N VAL A 325 8.58 1.26 26.27
CA VAL A 325 7.50 0.50 26.94
C VAL A 325 7.83 0.30 28.42
N GLU A 326 9.05 -0.15 28.72
CA GLU A 326 9.47 -0.40 30.10
C GLU A 326 9.49 0.88 30.93
N SER A 327 9.96 1.99 30.37
CA SER A 327 9.93 3.31 31.02
C SER A 327 8.51 3.77 31.32
N MET A 328 7.57 3.62 30.37
CA MET A 328 6.17 3.99 30.55
C MET A 328 5.51 3.19 31.68
N VAL A 329 5.76 1.88 31.75
CA VAL A 329 5.21 1.00 32.78
C VAL A 329 5.82 1.28 34.15
N THR A 330 7.15 1.28 34.24
CA THR A 330 7.85 1.34 35.53
C THR A 330 7.89 2.74 36.13
N LYS A 331 8.21 3.76 35.33
CA LYS A 331 8.43 5.13 35.82
C LYS A 331 7.17 5.98 35.79
N TYR A 332 6.37 5.83 34.73
CA TYR A 332 5.18 6.65 34.49
C TYR A 332 3.86 5.93 34.79
N ARG A 333 3.93 4.69 35.29
CA ARG A 333 2.79 3.90 35.78
C ARG A 333 1.68 3.70 34.75
N VAL A 334 2.04 3.65 33.46
CA VAL A 334 1.12 3.18 32.42
C VAL A 334 0.84 1.70 32.67
N ARG A 335 -0.43 1.31 32.64
CA ARG A 335 -0.84 -0.09 32.85
C ARG A 335 -0.22 -0.98 31.77
N ARG A 336 0.22 -2.19 32.14
CA ARG A 336 0.86 -3.10 31.18
C ARG A 336 -0.12 -3.55 30.09
N GLU A 337 -1.42 -3.61 30.41
CA GLU A 337 -2.49 -3.97 29.48
C GLU A 337 -2.83 -2.84 28.48
N ASP A 338 -2.41 -1.60 28.78
CA ASP A 338 -2.68 -0.41 27.97
C ASP A 338 -1.57 -0.14 26.94
N ILE A 339 -0.36 -0.71 27.11
CA ILE A 339 0.80 -0.41 26.27
C ILE A 339 1.52 -1.66 25.77
N VAL A 340 1.79 -1.69 24.47
CA VAL A 340 2.51 -2.78 23.84
C VAL A 340 3.58 -2.28 22.87
N GLY A 341 4.72 -2.97 22.86
CA GLY A 341 5.82 -2.72 21.95
C GLY A 341 5.88 -3.77 20.86
N VAL A 342 5.86 -3.36 19.59
CA VAL A 342 6.04 -4.26 18.45
C VAL A 342 7.30 -3.88 17.71
N ASN A 343 8.28 -4.79 17.78
CA ASN A 343 9.55 -4.69 17.07
C ASN A 343 9.78 -5.94 16.17
N GLY A 344 10.89 -5.99 15.44
CA GLY A 344 11.19 -7.05 14.47
C GLY A 344 11.40 -8.45 15.05
N SER A 345 11.61 -8.59 16.36
CA SER A 345 11.83 -9.87 17.05
C SER A 345 10.53 -10.56 17.47
N VAL A 346 9.41 -9.83 17.51
CA VAL A 346 8.09 -10.39 17.87
C VAL A 346 7.64 -11.37 16.78
N LYS A 347 7.29 -12.60 17.18
CA LYS A 347 6.81 -13.65 16.27
C LYS A 347 5.52 -13.21 15.58
N ALA A 348 5.28 -13.73 14.38
CA ALA A 348 4.14 -13.37 13.54
C ALA A 348 2.77 -13.59 14.22
N LYS A 349 2.62 -14.72 14.92
CA LYS A 349 1.39 -15.09 15.62
C LYS A 349 1.10 -14.10 16.74
N ASP A 350 2.06 -13.93 17.65
CA ASP A 350 1.98 -13.01 18.79
C ASP A 350 1.76 -11.55 18.31
N ARG A 351 2.35 -11.18 17.17
CA ARG A 351 2.17 -9.85 16.57
C ARG A 351 0.73 -9.60 16.14
N LYS A 352 0.04 -10.58 15.55
CA LYS A 352 -1.35 -10.42 15.10
C LYS A 352 -2.26 -10.13 16.29
N ASP A 353 -2.11 -10.89 17.36
CA ASP A 353 -2.89 -10.76 18.59
C ASP A 353 -2.64 -9.40 19.26
N VAL A 354 -1.37 -8.98 19.29
CA VAL A 354 -0.96 -7.67 19.83
C VAL A 354 -1.48 -6.49 19.01
N LEU A 355 -1.53 -6.61 17.69
CA LEU A 355 -1.97 -5.53 16.79
C LEU A 355 -3.50 -5.48 16.63
N GLU A 356 -4.21 -6.55 16.99
CA GLU A 356 -5.66 -6.68 16.81
C GLU A 356 -6.44 -5.45 17.31
N PRO A 357 -6.17 -4.89 18.51
CA PRO A 357 -6.90 -3.71 19.00
C PRO A 357 -6.75 -2.49 18.11
N PHE A 358 -5.72 -2.41 17.26
CA PHE A 358 -5.48 -1.26 16.38
C PHE A 358 -5.98 -1.50 14.95
N LEU A 359 -6.34 -2.73 14.60
CA LEU A 359 -6.81 -3.13 13.26
C LEU A 359 -8.34 -3.25 13.17
N LYS A 360 -9.05 -3.33 14.29
CA LYS A 360 -10.52 -3.32 14.38
C LYS A 360 -11.08 -1.92 14.71
N PRO A 361 -12.38 -1.63 14.52
CA PRO A 361 -13.01 -0.38 14.99
C PRO A 361 -12.92 -0.19 16.53
N PRO A 362 -12.99 1.05 17.05
CA PRO A 362 -12.89 1.34 18.49
C PRO A 362 -14.04 0.72 19.27
N GLU A 363 -13.70 0.08 20.38
CA GLU A 363 -14.67 -0.52 21.32
C GLU A 363 -15.15 0.53 22.32
N LEU A 364 -16.34 0.31 22.87
CA LEU A 364 -16.89 1.15 23.94
C LEU A 364 -16.11 0.89 25.23
N LEU A 365 -15.98 1.91 26.08
CA LEU A 365 -15.29 1.80 27.37
C LEU A 365 -15.92 0.76 28.30
N GLU A 366 -17.22 0.52 28.16
CA GLU A 366 -17.98 -0.46 28.96
C GLU A 366 -17.75 -1.91 28.50
N ASP A 367 -17.39 -2.09 27.23
CA ASP A 367 -17.19 -3.40 26.61
C ASP A 367 -15.72 -3.85 26.64
N ASP A 368 -14.79 -2.95 26.98
CA ASP A 368 -13.35 -3.27 27.03
C ASP A 368 -13.07 -4.21 28.23
N PRO A 369 -12.58 -5.44 27.98
CA PRO A 369 -12.40 -6.44 29.02
C PRO A 369 -11.34 -6.05 30.06
N ASP A 370 -10.41 -5.16 29.68
CA ASP A 370 -9.32 -4.70 30.55
C ASP A 370 -9.71 -3.41 31.32
N GLY A 371 -10.89 -2.83 31.05
CA GLY A 371 -11.29 -1.51 31.56
C GLY A 371 -10.33 -0.39 31.11
N SER A 372 -9.67 -0.58 29.96
CA SER A 372 -8.68 0.34 29.41
C SER A 372 -9.37 1.59 28.86
N LYS A 373 -8.86 2.76 29.23
CA LYS A 373 -9.30 4.03 28.60
C LYS A 373 -8.55 4.35 27.32
N ILE A 374 -7.40 3.70 27.15
CA ILE A 374 -6.45 3.96 26.08
C ILE A 374 -5.66 2.69 25.77
N LYS A 375 -5.44 2.42 24.48
CA LYS A 375 -4.50 1.41 24.00
C LYS A 375 -3.37 2.10 23.23
N ILE A 376 -2.13 1.74 23.54
CA ILE A 376 -0.91 2.41 23.08
C ILE A 376 -0.02 1.39 22.37
N LEU A 377 0.27 1.61 21.10
CA LEU A 377 1.21 0.81 20.31
C LEU A 377 2.51 1.58 20.13
N VAL A 378 3.63 1.05 20.64
CA VAL A 378 4.98 1.58 20.38
C VAL A 378 5.63 0.76 19.26
N THR A 379 6.01 1.39 18.16
CA THR A 379 6.57 0.67 17.01
C THR A 379 7.49 1.53 16.13
N THR A 380 8.06 0.92 15.09
CA THR A 380 8.92 1.55 14.06
C THR A 380 8.22 1.60 12.71
N ASP A 381 8.73 2.41 11.78
CA ASP A 381 8.17 2.55 10.42
C ASP A 381 7.97 1.21 9.72
N LEU A 382 9.00 0.36 9.76
CA LEU A 382 9.01 -0.92 9.05
C LEU A 382 7.81 -1.81 9.40
N LEU A 383 7.35 -1.75 10.64
CA LEU A 383 6.30 -2.63 11.15
C LEU A 383 4.91 -2.04 11.01
N ALA A 384 4.81 -0.71 10.97
CA ALA A 384 3.55 -0.02 10.77
C ALA A 384 3.23 0.26 9.30
N ARG A 385 4.22 0.14 8.40
CA ARG A 385 4.05 0.32 6.96
C ARG A 385 2.98 -0.63 6.45
N GLY A 386 2.11 -0.07 5.60
CA GLY A 386 0.86 -0.66 5.13
C GLY A 386 -0.09 -1.32 6.13
N LEU A 387 0.08 -1.21 7.45
CA LEU A 387 -0.99 -1.58 8.38
C LEU A 387 -2.20 -0.66 8.19
N ASN A 388 -3.36 -1.26 7.92
CA ASN A 388 -4.63 -0.57 7.95
C ASN A 388 -5.18 -0.38 9.37
N PHE A 389 -4.62 0.61 10.08
CA PHE A 389 -5.15 1.00 11.38
C PHE A 389 -6.57 1.55 11.29
N GLN A 390 -7.43 1.09 12.20
CA GLN A 390 -8.82 1.52 12.30
C GLN A 390 -9.06 2.25 13.64
N GLY A 391 -9.71 3.42 13.56
CA GLY A 391 -10.01 4.21 14.75
C GLY A 391 -8.78 4.81 15.46
N VAL A 392 -7.61 4.85 14.83
CA VAL A 392 -6.45 5.58 15.37
C VAL A 392 -6.62 7.06 15.05
N LYS A 393 -6.95 7.86 16.06
CA LYS A 393 -7.03 9.33 15.95
C LYS A 393 -5.77 10.06 16.41
N ASN A 394 -4.86 9.37 17.07
CA ASN A 394 -3.70 9.97 17.72
C ASN A 394 -2.42 9.24 17.29
N VAL A 395 -1.51 9.98 16.68
CA VAL A 395 -0.16 9.52 16.34
C VAL A 395 0.83 10.37 17.11
N ILE A 396 1.80 9.73 17.76
CA ILE A 396 2.92 10.40 18.44
C ILE A 396 4.22 9.99 17.75
N LEU A 397 5.04 10.95 17.37
CA LEU A 397 6.39 10.72 16.86
C LEU A 397 7.37 11.05 17.98
N LEU A 398 8.05 10.03 18.50
CA LEU A 398 9.14 10.22 19.45
C LEU A 398 10.43 10.45 18.67
N GLY A 399 10.76 11.73 18.48
CA GLY A 399 11.80 12.15 17.55
C GLY A 399 11.29 12.30 16.12
N VAL A 400 12.11 12.97 15.32
CA VAL A 400 11.79 13.30 13.92
C VAL A 400 12.12 12.09 13.04
N PRO A 401 11.24 11.70 12.09
CA PRO A 401 11.55 10.66 11.13
C PRO A 401 12.79 10.99 10.29
N ARG A 402 13.47 9.96 9.77
CA ARG A 402 14.74 10.12 9.02
C ARG A 402 14.57 10.87 7.70
N ASN A 403 13.39 10.81 7.10
CA ASN A 403 13.07 11.48 5.85
C ASN A 403 11.58 11.91 5.81
N SER A 404 11.22 12.71 4.82
CA SER A 404 9.85 13.24 4.64
C SER A 404 8.82 12.17 4.28
N VAL A 405 9.25 11.07 3.65
CA VAL A 405 8.39 9.95 3.28
C VAL A 405 7.88 9.24 4.52
N ASP A 406 8.78 8.90 5.43
CA ASP A 406 8.46 8.29 6.72
C ASP A 406 7.51 9.19 7.52
N LEU A 407 7.75 10.51 7.52
CA LEU A 407 6.82 11.46 8.15
C LEU A 407 5.40 11.33 7.57
N VAL A 408 5.24 11.41 6.25
CA VAL A 408 3.91 11.28 5.61
C VAL A 408 3.29 9.91 5.91
N HIS A 409 4.08 8.84 5.93
CA HIS A 409 3.60 7.48 6.22
C HIS A 409 3.17 7.26 7.67
N ARG A 410 3.92 7.82 8.64
CA ARG A 410 3.57 7.77 10.07
C ARG A 410 2.31 8.59 10.34
N LEU A 411 2.24 9.80 9.81
CA LEU A 411 1.07 10.67 9.95
C LEU A 411 -0.17 10.07 9.27
N GLY A 412 0.01 9.44 8.11
CA GLY A 412 -1.06 8.72 7.40
C GLY A 412 -1.59 7.47 8.11
N ARG A 413 -1.19 7.19 9.35
CA ARG A 413 -1.84 6.18 10.22
C ARG A 413 -3.06 6.72 10.96
N THR A 414 -3.22 8.03 11.02
CA THR A 414 -4.44 8.72 11.48
C THR A 414 -5.09 9.46 10.32
N GLY A 415 -6.35 9.90 10.51
CA GLY A 415 -7.04 10.76 9.56
C GLY A 415 -7.41 10.08 8.24
N ARG A 416 -7.58 8.75 8.26
CA ARG A 416 -8.03 7.95 7.12
C ARG A 416 -9.55 8.07 6.92
N MET A 417 -10.03 7.81 5.70
CA MET A 417 -11.45 7.82 5.36
C MET A 417 -12.18 9.13 5.75
N ASN A 418 -11.56 10.29 5.48
CA ASN A 418 -12.05 11.63 5.85
C ASN A 418 -12.25 11.88 7.36
N GLN A 419 -11.74 11.02 8.24
CA GLN A 419 -11.75 11.31 9.67
C GLN A 419 -10.70 12.36 10.03
N SER A 420 -10.94 13.10 11.12
CA SER A 420 -9.94 13.98 11.71
C SER A 420 -8.89 13.18 12.49
N GLY A 421 -7.67 13.70 12.53
CA GLY A 421 -6.55 13.08 13.23
C GLY A 421 -5.70 14.10 13.97
N ARG A 422 -4.93 13.64 14.95
CA ARG A 422 -3.96 14.45 15.69
C ARG A 422 -2.60 13.78 15.63
N ALA A 423 -1.59 14.60 15.40
CA ALA A 423 -0.21 14.19 15.37
C ALA A 423 0.60 15.02 16.36
N PHE A 424 1.31 14.37 17.28
CA PHE A 424 2.19 15.01 18.24
C PHE A 424 3.63 14.64 17.91
N ILE A 425 4.47 15.63 17.62
CA ILE A 425 5.87 15.43 17.27
C ILE A 425 6.71 15.88 18.46
N ILE A 426 7.29 14.92 19.18
CA ILE A 426 8.17 15.20 20.31
C ILE A 426 9.59 15.38 19.77
N VAL A 427 10.17 16.55 19.98
CA VAL A 427 11.53 16.89 19.54
C VAL A 427 12.45 17.04 20.74
N ASP A 428 13.67 16.53 20.65
CA ASP A 428 14.72 16.68 21.67
C ASP A 428 15.98 17.30 21.04
N LYS A 429 17.02 17.57 21.85
CA LYS A 429 18.30 18.14 21.38
C LYS A 429 18.95 17.34 20.25
N LYS A 430 18.78 16.02 20.22
CA LYS A 430 19.30 15.15 19.15
C LYS A 430 18.51 15.35 17.85
N SER A 431 17.20 15.45 17.96
CA SER A 431 16.26 15.59 16.83
C SER A 431 16.21 17.01 16.26
N MET A 432 16.45 18.03 17.10
CA MET A 432 16.46 19.45 16.71
C MET A 432 17.57 19.76 15.70
N LYS A 433 18.74 19.10 15.78
CA LYS A 433 19.81 19.26 14.78
C LYS A 433 19.37 18.82 13.37
N SER A 434 18.44 17.87 13.27
CA SER A 434 17.87 17.39 12.00
C SER A 434 16.70 18.24 11.48
N TRP A 435 16.03 19.01 12.36
CA TRP A 435 14.83 19.79 12.05
C TRP A 435 15.11 21.07 11.23
N VAL A 436 16.27 21.70 11.45
CA VAL A 436 16.53 23.10 11.07
C VAL A 436 16.74 23.34 9.57
N LYS A 437 16.94 22.32 8.73
CA LYS A 437 17.25 22.53 7.30
C LYS A 437 16.12 22.31 6.28
N GLY A 438 14.91 21.89 6.66
CA GLY A 438 13.85 21.78 5.62
C GLY A 438 12.42 21.41 6.00
N LEU A 439 12.14 20.84 7.17
CA LEU A 439 10.79 20.35 7.50
C LEU A 439 9.95 21.32 8.36
N GLY A 440 10.59 22.14 9.20
CA GLY A 440 9.89 23.12 10.05
C GLY A 440 9.05 24.13 9.25
N THR A 441 9.54 24.58 8.09
CA THR A 441 8.80 25.48 7.19
C THR A 441 7.65 24.79 6.46
N ALA A 442 7.75 23.48 6.22
CA ALA A 442 6.75 22.72 5.47
C ALA A 442 5.51 22.38 6.32
N ILE A 443 5.70 22.05 7.60
CA ILE A 443 4.62 21.73 8.53
C ILE A 443 3.86 23.00 8.95
N ILE A 444 4.56 24.13 9.17
CA ILE A 444 3.95 25.39 9.64
C ILE A 444 3.16 26.11 8.52
N ARG A 445 3.54 25.96 7.24
CA ARG A 445 2.92 26.69 6.12
C ARG A 445 2.12 25.82 5.14
N GLY A 446 1.98 24.51 5.40
CA GLY A 446 1.22 23.60 4.52
C GLY A 446 1.76 23.52 3.07
N LEU A 447 3.05 23.79 2.88
CA LEU A 447 3.70 23.87 1.56
C LEU A 447 4.28 22.51 1.14
N LYS A 448 4.27 22.28 -0.18
CA LYS A 448 4.76 21.06 -0.84
C LYS A 448 6.19 20.73 -0.41
N ILE A 449 6.42 19.50 0.02
CA ILE A 449 7.76 18.98 0.33
C ILE A 449 8.27 18.23 -0.90
N GLY A 450 9.41 18.66 -1.48
CA GLY A 450 10.06 18.04 -2.63
C GLY A 450 11.53 18.43 -2.77
#